data_AF-A0A176X914-F1
#
_entry.id   AF-A0A176X914-F1
#
_cell.length_a   1.000
_cell.length_b   1.000
_cell.length_c   1.000
_cell.angle_alpha   90.00
_cell.angle_beta   90.00
_cell.angle_gamma   90.00
#
_symmetry.space_group_name_H-M   'P 1'
#
loop_
_entity.id
_entity.type
_entity.pdbx_description
1 polymer ?
#
loop_
_entity_poly.entity_id
_entity_poly.type
_entity_poly.pdbx_seq_one_letter_code
_entity_poly.pdbx_strand_id
1 'polypeptide(L)'
;MKIRVNYAKASPEAFKAMMAFENYVQTSGLDRRFIHLIKLRASIINGCAFCVDMHVKESRHDGLSEQWINLMSVWRESPVYTEQERALLGWVDAVTKIAETGAPDEAFETLKAHFSDEDIVKITVAIGAINTWNRIAVSFRSQHPIDAAAKAA
;
A
#
# COMPACT_ATOMS: atom_id res chain seq x y z
N MET A 1 7.63 -5.76 -20.98
CA MET A 1 7.96 -6.92 -20.09
C MET A 1 7.06 -8.10 -20.45
N LYS A 2 7.30 -9.31 -19.94
CA LYS A 2 6.39 -10.47 -20.03
C LYS A 2 6.20 -11.08 -18.64
N ILE A 3 5.00 -11.61 -18.35
CA ILE A 3 4.71 -12.34 -17.11
C ILE A 3 5.63 -13.56 -17.03
N ARG A 4 6.27 -13.79 -15.86
CA ARG A 4 7.15 -14.93 -15.62
C ARG A 4 6.39 -16.18 -15.18
N VAL A 5 5.46 -16.01 -14.24
CA VAL A 5 4.64 -17.10 -13.68
C VAL A 5 3.23 -16.58 -13.44
N ASN A 6 2.22 -17.31 -13.91
CA ASN A 6 0.85 -17.11 -13.45
C ASN A 6 0.68 -17.81 -12.09
N TYR A 7 1.03 -17.10 -11.02
CA TYR A 7 1.08 -17.66 -9.65
C TYR A 7 -0.29 -18.14 -9.15
N ALA A 8 -1.38 -17.48 -9.55
CA ALA A 8 -2.73 -17.90 -9.19
C ALA A 8 -3.08 -19.28 -9.79
N LYS A 9 -2.61 -19.56 -11.01
CA LYS A 9 -2.76 -20.88 -11.64
C LYS A 9 -1.75 -21.90 -11.13
N ALA A 10 -0.50 -21.48 -10.90
CA ALA A 10 0.59 -22.37 -10.51
C ALA A 10 0.44 -22.90 -9.07
N SER A 11 -0.10 -22.09 -8.15
CA SER A 11 -0.49 -22.54 -6.81
C SER A 11 -1.78 -21.80 -6.36
N PRO A 12 -2.95 -22.36 -6.67
CA PRO A 12 -4.24 -21.81 -6.26
C PRO A 12 -4.37 -21.65 -4.74
N GLU A 13 -3.77 -22.54 -3.96
CA GLU A 13 -3.83 -22.54 -2.49
C GLU A 13 -3.02 -21.38 -1.90
N ALA A 14 -1.82 -21.12 -2.43
CA ALA A 14 -1.02 -19.97 -2.03
C ALA A 14 -1.73 -18.65 -2.37
N PHE A 15 -2.34 -18.57 -3.56
CA PHE A 15 -3.15 -17.42 -3.94
C PHE A 15 -4.38 -17.25 -3.02
N LYS A 16 -5.08 -18.33 -2.69
CA LYS A 16 -6.21 -18.31 -1.76
C LYS A 16 -5.80 -17.83 -0.36
N ALA A 17 -4.65 -18.25 0.15
CA ALA A 17 -4.12 -17.77 1.43
C ALA A 17 -3.85 -16.26 1.39
N MET A 18 -3.24 -15.77 0.31
CA MET A 18 -3.02 -14.33 0.12
C MET A 18 -4.33 -13.53 0.01
N MET A 19 -5.33 -14.08 -0.67
CA MET A 19 -6.66 -13.47 -0.75
C MET A 19 -7.39 -13.45 0.61
N ALA A 20 -7.22 -14.49 1.44
CA ALA A 20 -7.76 -14.49 2.80
C ALA A 20 -7.10 -13.42 3.67
N PHE A 21 -5.78 -13.24 3.52
CA PHE A 21 -5.04 -12.17 4.20
C PHE A 21 -5.53 -10.78 3.75
N GLU A 22 -5.71 -10.58 2.44
CA GLU A 22 -6.30 -9.35 1.90
C GLU A 22 -7.71 -9.10 2.44
N ASN A 23 -8.56 -10.15 2.48
CA ASN A 23 -9.92 -10.03 2.99
C ASN A 23 -9.96 -9.56 4.44
N TYR A 24 -9.07 -10.08 5.30
CA TYR A 24 -8.95 -9.59 6.68
C TYR A 24 -8.65 -8.08 6.71
N VAL A 25 -7.68 -7.61 5.92
CA VAL A 25 -7.31 -6.19 5.88
C VAL A 25 -8.52 -5.33 5.48
N GLN A 26 -9.24 -5.73 4.44
CA GLN A 26 -10.43 -5.02 3.94
C GLN A 26 -11.59 -4.99 4.96
N THR A 27 -11.70 -6.01 5.81
CA THR A 27 -12.76 -6.10 6.84
C THR A 27 -12.26 -5.81 8.25
N SER A 28 -11.05 -5.24 8.41
CA SER A 28 -10.41 -5.05 9.71
C SER A 28 -11.06 -3.96 10.58
N GLY A 29 -11.92 -3.13 9.99
CA GLY A 29 -12.50 -1.95 10.63
C GLY A 29 -11.62 -0.70 10.55
N LEU A 30 -10.42 -0.78 9.95
CA LEU A 30 -9.66 0.41 9.60
C LEU A 30 -10.41 1.25 8.57
N ASP A 31 -10.28 2.57 8.68
CA ASP A 31 -10.78 3.50 7.66
C ASP A 31 -10.18 3.11 6.29
N ARG A 32 -11.05 3.02 5.27
CA ARG A 32 -10.64 2.71 3.89
C ARG A 32 -9.58 3.69 3.38
N ARG A 33 -9.63 4.96 3.80
CA ARG A 33 -8.61 5.97 3.48
C ARG A 33 -7.22 5.55 3.96
N PHE A 34 -7.10 4.97 5.15
CA PHE A 34 -5.82 4.49 5.67
C PHE A 34 -5.36 3.22 4.97
N ILE A 35 -6.28 2.33 4.61
CA ILE A 35 -5.96 1.14 3.80
C ILE A 35 -5.37 1.55 2.45
N HIS A 36 -5.99 2.52 1.76
CA HIS A 36 -5.48 3.06 0.50
C HIS A 36 -4.10 3.70 0.65
N LEU A 37 -3.90 4.49 1.71
CA LEU A 37 -2.62 5.14 2.01
C LEU A 37 -1.51 4.11 2.17
N ILE A 38 -1.73 3.08 3.01
CA ILE A 38 -0.78 2.00 3.25
C ILE A 38 -0.43 1.29 1.95
N LYS A 39 -1.46 0.88 1.19
CA LYS A 39 -1.30 0.09 -0.03
C LYS A 39 -0.57 0.85 -1.13
N LEU A 40 -0.96 2.10 -1.38
CA LEU A 40 -0.34 2.94 -2.39
C LEU A 40 1.10 3.28 -2.01
N ARG A 41 1.34 3.75 -0.78
CA ARG A 41 2.68 4.19 -0.37
C ARG A 41 3.69 3.05 -0.34
N ALA A 42 3.36 1.90 0.25
CA ALA A 42 4.25 0.74 0.26
C ALA A 42 4.55 0.24 -1.16
N SER A 43 3.56 0.26 -2.06
CA SER A 43 3.73 -0.14 -3.46
C SER A 43 4.65 0.80 -4.24
N ILE A 44 4.60 2.12 -3.96
CA ILE A 44 5.52 3.10 -4.53
C ILE A 44 6.96 2.80 -4.08
N ILE A 45 7.19 2.60 -2.78
CA ILE A 45 8.52 2.30 -2.23
C ILE A 45 9.09 1.01 -2.84
N ASN A 46 8.27 -0.03 -2.94
CA ASN A 46 8.69 -1.32 -3.49
C ASN A 46 8.76 -1.37 -5.02
N GLY A 47 8.39 -0.30 -5.73
CA GLY A 47 8.39 -0.26 -7.20
C GLY A 47 7.41 -1.23 -7.86
N CYS A 48 6.30 -1.59 -7.19
CA CYS A 48 5.29 -2.48 -7.76
C CYS A 48 4.33 -1.71 -8.68
N ALA A 49 4.67 -1.52 -9.96
CA ALA A 49 3.78 -0.83 -10.91
C ALA A 49 2.38 -1.45 -11.02
N PHE A 50 2.28 -2.78 -10.94
CA PHE A 50 0.99 -3.49 -10.91
C PHE A 50 0.09 -3.03 -9.75
N CYS A 51 0.68 -2.96 -8.56
CA CYS A 51 -0.01 -2.60 -7.33
C CYS A 51 -0.29 -1.10 -7.29
N VAL A 52 0.63 -0.26 -7.80
CA VAL A 52 0.41 1.19 -7.90
C VAL A 52 -0.78 1.50 -8.79
N ASP A 53 -0.88 0.92 -10.00
CA ASP A 53 -2.04 1.12 -10.89
C ASP A 53 -3.36 0.75 -10.19
N MET A 54 -3.41 -0.43 -9.58
CA MET A 54 -4.58 -0.93 -8.86
C MET A 54 -4.99 0.02 -7.73
N HIS A 55 -4.06 0.38 -6.84
CA HIS A 55 -4.39 1.18 -5.66
C HIS A 55 -4.63 2.66 -5.98
N VAL A 56 -4.08 3.20 -7.07
CA VAL A 56 -4.47 4.50 -7.62
C VAL A 56 -5.94 4.46 -8.07
N LYS A 57 -6.33 3.43 -8.83
CA LYS A 57 -7.70 3.27 -9.33
C LYS A 57 -8.71 3.07 -8.20
N GLU A 58 -8.38 2.26 -7.20
CA GLU A 58 -9.19 2.06 -6.00
C GLU A 58 -9.32 3.34 -5.17
N SER A 59 -8.21 4.06 -4.94
CA SER A 59 -8.22 5.35 -4.22
C SER A 59 -9.12 6.37 -4.91
N ARG A 60 -9.00 6.48 -6.24
CA ARG A 60 -9.85 7.37 -7.06
C ARG A 60 -11.31 6.95 -7.01
N HIS A 61 -11.60 5.65 -7.11
CA HIS A 61 -12.95 5.13 -7.02
C HIS A 61 -13.63 5.50 -5.70
N ASP A 62 -12.88 5.42 -4.59
CA ASP A 62 -13.36 5.79 -3.25
C ASP A 62 -13.31 7.30 -2.97
N GLY A 63 -13.08 8.14 -4.00
CA GLY A 63 -13.23 9.59 -3.92
C GLY A 63 -12.01 10.34 -3.37
N LEU A 64 -10.84 9.70 -3.26
CA LEU A 64 -9.60 10.39 -2.89
C LEU A 64 -9.13 11.28 -4.05
N SER A 65 -8.71 12.50 -3.74
CA SER A 65 -8.38 13.50 -4.75
C SER A 65 -7.11 13.12 -5.53
N GLU A 66 -7.03 13.55 -6.79
CA GLU A 66 -5.81 13.39 -7.59
C GLU A 66 -4.59 14.00 -6.89
N GLN A 67 -4.76 15.12 -6.18
CA GLN A 67 -3.67 15.73 -5.43
C GLN A 67 -3.18 14.83 -4.28
N TRP A 68 -4.09 14.17 -3.55
CA TRP A 68 -3.72 13.22 -2.50
C TRP A 68 -3.00 11.99 -3.07
N ILE A 69 -3.44 11.49 -4.23
CA ILE A 69 -2.85 10.33 -4.89
C ILE A 69 -1.47 10.66 -5.46
N ASN A 70 -1.36 11.74 -6.22
CA ASN A 70 -0.16 12.10 -6.98
C ASN A 70 1.00 12.50 -6.09
N LEU A 71 0.72 13.10 -4.92
CA LEU A 71 1.75 13.58 -3.99
C LEU A 71 2.27 12.49 -3.04
N MET A 72 1.70 11.27 -3.09
CA MET A 72 2.03 10.17 -2.17
C MET A 72 3.50 9.73 -2.26
N SER A 73 4.10 9.88 -3.44
CA SER A 73 5.51 9.58 -3.69
C SER A 73 6.45 10.53 -2.94
N VAL A 74 6.00 11.76 -2.68
CA VAL A 74 6.77 12.88 -2.13
C VAL A 74 6.08 13.50 -0.89
N TRP A 75 5.37 12.68 -0.12
CA TRP A 75 4.44 13.13 0.92
C TRP A 75 5.05 14.02 2.01
N ARG A 76 6.35 13.87 2.29
CA ARG A 76 7.03 14.59 3.38
C ARG A 76 6.96 16.11 3.22
N GLU A 77 7.10 16.59 1.99
CA GLU A 77 7.06 18.03 1.65
C GLU A 77 5.65 18.52 1.28
N SER A 78 4.65 17.62 1.31
CA SER A 78 3.29 17.96 0.90
C SER A 78 2.41 18.33 2.11
N PRO A 79 1.70 19.47 2.06
CA PRO A 79 0.72 19.85 3.09
C PRO A 79 -0.65 19.15 2.93
N VAL A 80 -0.80 18.24 1.97
CA VAL A 80 -2.07 17.57 1.65
C VAL A 80 -2.51 16.57 2.74
N TYR A 81 -1.55 16.02 3.48
CA TYR A 81 -1.78 14.96 4.46
C TYR A 81 -1.94 15.54 5.86
N THR A 82 -2.95 15.06 6.60
CA THR A 82 -3.15 15.43 8.01
C THR A 82 -2.02 14.90 8.88
N GLU A 83 -1.84 15.42 10.10
CA GLU A 83 -0.84 14.90 11.04
C GLU A 83 -1.02 13.39 11.32
N GLN A 84 -2.27 12.93 11.43
CA GLN A 84 -2.59 11.50 11.56
C GLN A 84 -2.13 10.68 10.35
N GLU A 85 -2.33 11.19 9.13
CA GLU A 85 -1.85 10.54 7.91
C GLU A 85 -0.32 10.57 7.81
N ARG A 86 0.32 11.66 8.24
CA ARG A 86 1.79 11.79 8.27
C ARG A 86 2.42 10.81 9.25
N ALA A 87 1.81 10.60 10.41
CA ALA A 87 2.21 9.56 11.36
C ALA A 87 2.12 8.16 10.75
N LEU A 88 1.00 7.86 10.08
CA LEU A 88 0.82 6.61 9.35
C LEU A 88 1.83 6.43 8.21
N LEU A 89 2.08 7.46 7.40
CA LEU A 89 3.05 7.45 6.30
C LEU A 89 4.48 7.23 6.81
N GLY A 90 4.84 7.85 7.94
CA GLY A 90 6.11 7.61 8.63
C GLY A 90 6.28 6.15 9.02
N TRP A 91 5.25 5.53 9.58
CA TRP A 91 5.25 4.11 9.93
C TRP A 91 5.30 3.20 8.70
N VAL A 92 4.53 3.49 7.65
CA VAL A 92 4.56 2.75 6.38
C VAL A 92 5.96 2.78 5.77
N ASP A 93 6.61 3.94 5.73
CA ASP A 93 7.99 4.11 5.24
C ASP A 93 8.98 3.27 6.06
N ALA A 94 8.88 3.34 7.39
CA ALA A 94 9.77 2.63 8.30
C ALA A 94 9.64 1.12 8.15
N VAL A 95 8.42 0.57 8.26
CA VAL A 95 8.16 -0.87 8.22
C VAL A 95 8.35 -1.46 6.82
N THR A 96 8.06 -0.71 5.75
CA THR A 96 8.33 -1.20 4.39
C THR A 96 9.84 -1.37 4.16
N LYS A 97 10.66 -0.49 4.74
CA LYS A 97 12.14 -0.53 4.67
C LYS A 97 12.76 -1.11 5.96
N ILE A 98 12.09 -2.09 6.59
CA ILE A 98 12.46 -2.58 7.93
C ILE A 98 13.94 -3.00 8.05
N ALA A 99 14.53 -3.56 6.99
CA ALA A 99 15.93 -3.99 6.98
C ALA A 99 16.93 -2.82 7.03
N GLU A 100 16.51 -1.63 6.61
CA GLU A 100 17.32 -0.40 6.63
C GLU A 100 17.05 0.43 7.88
N THR A 101 15.79 0.48 8.32
CA THR A 101 15.34 1.42 9.36
C THR A 101 15.29 0.82 10.75
N GLY A 102 15.04 -0.50 10.85
CA GLY A 102 14.78 -1.16 12.13
C GLY A 102 13.47 -0.74 12.82
N ALA A 103 12.56 -0.01 12.14
CA ALA A 103 11.35 0.58 12.73
C ALA A 103 11.65 1.39 14.02
N PRO A 104 12.29 2.56 13.91
CA PRO A 104 12.77 3.31 15.06
C PRO A 104 11.63 3.76 15.99
N ASP A 105 11.93 3.84 17.29
CA ASP A 105 10.98 4.22 18.34
C ASP A 105 10.25 5.54 18.03
N GLU A 106 10.94 6.55 17.50
CA GLU A 106 10.33 7.83 17.12
C GLU A 106 9.16 7.67 16.14
N ALA A 107 9.27 6.75 15.17
CA ALA A 107 8.21 6.51 14.21
C ALA A 107 7.01 5.79 14.87
N PHE A 108 7.28 4.89 15.81
CA PHE A 108 6.26 4.20 16.59
C PHE A 108 5.53 5.16 17.53
N GLU A 109 6.25 5.98 18.30
CA GLU A 109 5.66 6.95 19.23
C GLU A 109 4.82 8.00 18.49
N THR A 110 5.28 8.46 17.32
CA THR A 110 4.49 9.35 16.46
C THR A 110 3.19 8.69 16.02
N LEU A 111 3.22 7.41 15.61
CA LEU A 111 2.00 6.66 15.27
C LEU A 111 1.09 6.48 16.49
N LYS A 112 1.67 6.17 17.65
CA LYS A 112 0.98 5.91 18.91
C LYS A 112 0.20 7.12 19.42
N ALA A 113 0.63 8.32 19.09
CA ALA A 113 -0.10 9.55 19.39
C ALA A 113 -1.46 9.66 18.66
N HIS A 114 -1.68 8.91 17.57
CA HIS A 114 -2.86 9.05 16.71
C HIS A 114 -3.73 7.79 16.58
N PHE A 115 -3.23 6.63 17.01
CA PHE A 115 -3.91 5.34 16.80
C PHE A 115 -3.90 4.50 18.08
N SER A 116 -4.96 3.71 18.28
CA SER A 116 -5.02 2.74 19.36
C SER A 116 -4.04 1.58 19.14
N ASP A 117 -3.70 0.80 20.17
CA ASP A 117 -2.86 -0.39 19.99
C ASP A 117 -3.46 -1.38 19.00
N GLU A 118 -4.78 -1.54 19.03
CA GLU A 118 -5.50 -2.40 18.10
C GLU A 118 -5.36 -1.90 16.65
N ASP A 119 -5.52 -0.60 16.42
CA ASP A 119 -5.35 -0.02 15.09
C ASP A 119 -3.91 -0.13 14.59
N ILE A 120 -2.92 0.07 15.47
CA ILE A 120 -1.49 -0.08 15.12
C ILE A 120 -1.18 -1.50 14.67
N VAL A 121 -1.75 -2.51 15.34
CA VAL A 121 -1.62 -3.91 14.92
C VAL A 121 -2.25 -4.10 13.55
N LYS A 122 -3.49 -3.64 13.33
CA LYS A 122 -4.17 -3.75 12.02
C LYS A 122 -3.39 -3.06 10.90
N ILE A 123 -2.87 -1.86 11.17
CA ILE A 123 -2.03 -1.07 10.24
C ILE A 123 -0.77 -1.86 9.87
N THR A 124 -0.05 -2.39 10.86
CA THR A 124 1.20 -3.12 10.64
C THR A 124 0.95 -4.41 9.85
N VAL A 125 -0.14 -5.10 10.15
CA VAL A 125 -0.60 -6.27 9.42
C VAL A 125 -0.97 -5.92 7.97
N ALA A 126 -1.65 -4.79 7.73
CA ALA A 126 -1.94 -4.29 6.39
C ALA A 126 -0.67 -3.93 5.60
N ILE A 127 0.35 -3.33 6.25
CA ILE A 127 1.67 -3.08 5.65
C ILE A 127 2.33 -4.39 5.23
N GLY A 128 2.27 -5.43 6.08
CA GLY A 128 2.78 -6.77 5.75
C GLY A 128 2.07 -7.41 4.56
N ALA A 129 0.74 -7.30 4.49
CA ALA A 129 -0.05 -7.82 3.39
C ALA A 129 0.36 -7.18 2.04
N ILE A 130 0.42 -5.84 1.97
CA ILE A 130 0.84 -5.18 0.72
C ILE A 130 2.30 -5.46 0.38
N ASN A 131 3.20 -5.52 1.36
CA ASN A 131 4.60 -5.89 1.13
C ASN A 131 4.74 -7.29 0.51
N THR A 132 3.85 -8.21 0.88
CA THR A 132 3.81 -9.56 0.29
C THR A 132 3.25 -9.52 -1.14
N TRP A 133 2.17 -8.78 -1.39
CA TRP A 133 1.65 -8.57 -2.76
C TRP A 133 2.67 -7.94 -3.69
N ASN A 134 3.40 -6.92 -3.23
CA ASN A 134 4.45 -6.27 -3.99
C ASN A 134 5.56 -7.27 -4.36
N ARG A 135 6.01 -8.09 -3.41
CA ARG A 135 7.02 -9.14 -3.64
C ARG A 135 6.56 -10.14 -4.70
N ILE A 136 5.31 -10.60 -4.62
CA ILE A 136 4.72 -11.54 -5.59
C ILE A 136 4.66 -10.90 -6.99
N ALA A 137 4.01 -9.73 -7.11
CA ALA A 137 3.75 -9.10 -8.39
C ALA A 137 5.04 -8.68 -9.11
N VAL A 138 6.01 -8.10 -8.37
CA VAL A 138 7.31 -7.71 -8.94
C VAL A 138 8.11 -8.93 -9.36
N SER A 139 8.21 -9.95 -8.51
CA SER A 139 9.00 -11.16 -8.80
C SER A 139 8.49 -11.90 -10.03
N PHE A 140 7.17 -11.97 -10.20
CA PHE A 140 6.52 -12.66 -11.31
C PHE A 140 6.18 -11.77 -12.51
N ARG A 141 6.55 -10.48 -12.48
CA ARG A 141 6.36 -9.52 -13.57
C ARG A 141 4.89 -9.39 -14.00
N SER A 142 3.99 -9.33 -13.01
CA SER A 142 2.58 -9.01 -13.25
C SER A 142 2.46 -7.70 -14.04
N GLN A 143 1.48 -7.64 -14.96
CA GLN A 143 1.23 -6.46 -15.79
C GLN A 143 -0.13 -5.89 -15.47
N HIS A 144 -0.18 -4.59 -15.20
CA HIS A 144 -1.44 -3.88 -15.04
C HIS A 144 -2.07 -3.67 -16.42
N PRO A 145 -3.39 -3.47 -16.49
CA PRO A 145 -4.02 -3.02 -17.73
C PRO A 145 -3.47 -1.65 -18.15
N ILE A 146 -3.29 -1.47 -19.46
CA ILE A 146 -2.91 -0.18 -20.05
C ILE A 146 -4.21 0.49 -20.52
N ASP A 147 -4.50 1.66 -19.96
CA ASP A 147 -5.66 2.44 -20.36
C ASP A 147 -5.51 2.91 -21.82
N ALA A 148 -6.63 3.10 -22.52
CA ALA A 148 -6.59 3.66 -23.87
C ALA A 148 -5.94 5.05 -23.85
N ALA A 149 -5.15 5.38 -24.87
CA ALA A 149 -4.50 6.68 -24.95
C ALA A 149 -5.55 7.81 -24.92
N ALA A 150 -5.58 8.58 -23.84
CA ALA A 150 -6.28 9.84 -23.83
C ALA A 150 -5.57 10.78 -24.80
N LYS A 151 -6.32 11.47 -25.67
CA LYS A 151 -5.75 12.62 -26.38
C LYS A 151 -5.39 13.65 -25.31
N ALA A 152 -4.14 14.08 -25.28
CA ALA A 152 -3.76 15.23 -24.45
C ALA A 152 -4.72 16.38 -24.80
N ALA A 153 -5.37 16.91 -23.76
CA ALA A 153 -6.29 18.03 -23.89
C ALA A 153 -5.52 19.32 -24.22
#